data_AF-A0A9W9KJT6-F1
#
_entry.id   AF-A0A9W9KJT6-F1
#
_cell.length_a   1.000
_cell.length_b   1.000
_cell.length_c   1.000
_cell.angle_alpha   90.00
_cell.angle_beta   90.00
_cell.angle_gamma   90.00
#
_symmetry.space_group_name_H-M   'P 1'
#
loop_
_entity.id
_entity.type
_entity.pdbx_description
1 polymer ?
#
loop_
_entity_poly.entity_id
_entity_poly.type
_entity_poly.pdbx_seq_one_letter_code
_entity_poly.pdbx_strand_id
1 'polypeptide(L)'
;MRPCSSFDTNSPQITITQVNSSTRWFEGKPQVQIFDVVLNNTGKKTWLTTKDNLTISIESENLKTVQTAYVKRLQPGDSVIVQVGVQNEHGIKQGSAGPATALAKWGSNSSTSLDITATYGIPTYNASASSVNQHESPDWFRDAKFGIFIHWGLYSVPAYGGVGKNENYAEWYWSSQMSPSDPTKTYQYHLEHYGPDFLYDDFMQNFTADKFQPKDWVDLVADSGARYIVPVTKHHDGFALFDMPETVSKRNSVKQPPHRDFLKEIFNAAEAYQPSLRRGTYFSMPEWFNPAFSNYTWLDSFGIVPYTGFVEVNDFIPDIQYPQMNILAYEYKTDIMWCDITMPTSRLSPQFASDWLNSEYANNRQVTINSRCGVIEGDFDTSAEYASNVPLSLRHFEATRGMDPHSFGYNVATPDSAYLNASGIVTTLIDTVAKNGNLLLDIGPRGDGSIPEVMESNLRMVGGWLRGHGEGVFGTKYWANGPGNGDFRYTTTDDAFYVHFLGQPSIGDMVVSDFVPYLDGDEVTVVGGEMHGVVVDSNVNSDGRLVLHLSEDVVMADRYAWSFKIEY
;
A
#
# COMPACT_ATOMS: atom_id res chain seq x y z
N MET A 1 34.90 -19.46 39.72
CA MET A 1 33.59 -19.38 39.03
C MET A 1 32.63 -18.70 40.00
N ARG A 2 32.22 -17.45 39.71
CA ARG A 2 31.14 -16.79 40.45
C ARG A 2 29.83 -17.43 40.01
N PRO A 3 28.93 -17.82 40.92
CA PRO A 3 27.62 -18.33 40.50
C PRO A 3 26.81 -17.18 39.91
N CYS A 4 26.19 -17.44 38.75
CA CYS A 4 25.19 -16.58 38.15
C CYS A 4 24.13 -16.19 39.18
N SER A 5 23.73 -14.92 39.11
CA SER A 5 22.59 -14.32 39.79
C SER A 5 21.35 -15.21 39.72
N SER A 6 20.70 -15.39 40.87
CA SER A 6 19.33 -15.86 40.98
C SER A 6 18.42 -15.00 40.09
N PHE A 7 17.75 -15.62 39.13
CA PHE A 7 16.70 -14.97 38.37
C PHE A 7 15.58 -14.53 39.32
N ASP A 8 15.31 -13.24 39.37
CA ASP A 8 14.17 -12.70 40.09
C ASP A 8 12.90 -13.15 39.35
N THR A 9 12.12 -14.04 39.96
CA THR A 9 10.92 -14.64 39.34
C THR A 9 9.77 -13.66 39.14
N ASN A 10 9.94 -12.40 39.57
CA ASN A 10 8.94 -11.33 39.49
C ASN A 10 9.24 -10.27 38.41
N SER A 11 10.28 -10.44 37.59
CA SER A 11 10.62 -9.51 36.48
C SER A 11 10.27 -10.12 35.11
N PRO A 12 9.79 -9.32 34.13
CA PRO A 12 9.56 -9.80 32.77
C PRO A 12 10.86 -10.37 32.15
N GLN A 13 10.72 -11.39 31.31
CA GLN A 13 11.86 -12.07 30.68
C GLN A 13 11.94 -11.69 29.21
N ILE A 14 12.61 -10.58 28.93
CA ILE A 14 12.72 -10.05 27.58
C ILE A 14 13.94 -10.64 26.87
N THR A 15 13.75 -11.09 25.64
CA THR A 15 14.82 -11.56 24.75
C THR A 15 14.78 -10.79 23.44
N ILE A 16 15.94 -10.38 22.93
CA ILE A 16 16.08 -9.89 21.55
C ILE A 16 16.28 -11.12 20.67
N THR A 17 15.37 -11.34 19.72
CA THR A 17 15.40 -12.53 18.85
C THR A 17 15.94 -12.23 17.47
N GLN A 18 15.77 -11.00 16.99
CA GLN A 18 16.25 -10.55 15.69
C GLN A 18 16.50 -9.04 15.71
N VAL A 19 17.50 -8.61 14.94
CA VAL A 19 17.74 -7.21 14.64
C VAL A 19 17.99 -7.08 13.14
N ASN A 20 17.28 -6.18 12.47
CA ASN A 20 17.46 -5.86 11.07
C ASN A 20 17.98 -4.42 10.93
N SER A 21 19.21 -4.26 10.41
CA SER A 21 19.70 -2.94 9.97
C SER A 21 19.04 -2.61 8.63
N SER A 22 17.86 -1.99 8.68
CA SER A 22 17.01 -1.79 7.50
C SER A 22 17.62 -0.81 6.51
N THR A 23 17.11 -0.79 5.28
CA THR A 23 17.39 0.27 4.30
C THR A 23 16.44 1.46 4.41
N ARG A 24 15.63 1.52 5.47
CA ARG A 24 14.71 2.61 5.78
C ARG A 24 15.35 3.66 6.69
N TRP A 25 14.82 4.88 6.62
CA TRP A 25 15.27 6.00 7.44
C TRP A 25 14.10 6.92 7.80
N PHE A 26 14.23 7.65 8.92
CA PHE A 26 13.16 8.54 9.38
C PHE A 26 12.99 9.73 8.45
N GLU A 27 11.76 9.97 7.99
CA GLU A 27 11.49 11.05 7.03
C GLU A 27 12.08 12.41 7.46
N GLY A 28 12.73 13.10 6.51
CA GLY A 28 13.47 14.33 6.76
C GLY A 28 14.84 14.16 7.43
N LYS A 29 15.26 12.93 7.77
CA LYS A 29 16.52 12.62 8.44
C LYS A 29 17.25 11.41 7.79
N PRO A 30 17.76 11.54 6.55
CA PRO A 30 18.33 10.41 5.77
C PRO A 30 19.57 9.79 6.40
N GLN A 31 20.25 10.53 7.27
CA GLN A 31 21.37 10.03 8.07
C GLN A 31 20.93 9.11 9.22
N VAL A 32 19.64 9.11 9.61
CA VAL A 32 19.10 8.29 10.70
C VAL A 32 18.47 7.02 10.12
N GLN A 33 19.30 5.98 10.00
CA GLN A 33 18.86 4.65 9.61
C GLN A 33 17.98 4.04 10.69
N ILE A 34 16.96 3.29 10.28
CA ILE A 34 16.06 2.55 11.17
C ILE A 34 16.62 1.15 11.38
N PHE A 35 16.73 0.74 12.64
CA PHE A 35 16.99 -0.65 13.03
C PHE A 35 15.72 -1.23 13.64
N ASP A 36 15.18 -2.29 13.03
CA ASP A 36 14.07 -3.04 13.63
C ASP A 36 14.62 -4.05 14.61
N VAL A 37 14.12 -4.02 15.85
CA VAL A 37 14.48 -4.96 16.90
C VAL A 37 13.24 -5.75 17.29
N VAL A 38 13.31 -7.08 17.15
CA VAL A 38 12.25 -7.99 17.56
C VAL A 38 12.50 -8.43 19.00
N LEU A 39 11.52 -8.14 19.86
CA LEU A 39 11.54 -8.45 21.28
C LEU A 39 10.45 -9.45 21.61
N ASN A 40 10.79 -10.45 22.41
CA ASN A 40 9.83 -11.44 22.89
C ASN A 40 9.81 -11.41 24.42
N ASN A 41 8.62 -11.44 25.03
CA ASN A 41 8.49 -11.72 26.46
C ASN A 41 8.36 -13.23 26.65
N THR A 42 9.48 -13.89 26.92
CA THR A 42 9.57 -15.34 27.14
C THR A 42 9.16 -15.77 28.55
N GLY A 43 8.73 -14.82 29.38
CA GLY A 43 8.22 -15.07 30.71
C GLY A 43 6.96 -15.93 30.68
N LYS A 44 6.62 -16.55 31.80
CA LYS A 44 5.40 -17.38 31.92
C LYS A 44 4.21 -16.66 32.55
N LYS A 45 4.46 -15.56 33.26
CA LYS A 45 3.45 -14.88 34.10
C LYS A 45 3.61 -13.36 34.15
N THR A 46 4.83 -12.86 34.05
CA THR A 46 5.12 -11.45 34.29
C THR A 46 5.01 -10.63 33.01
N TRP A 47 4.11 -9.66 33.03
CA TRP A 47 3.96 -8.67 31.98
C TRP A 47 5.11 -7.66 32.02
N LEU A 48 5.49 -7.17 30.84
CA LEU A 48 6.21 -5.92 30.74
C LEU A 48 5.19 -4.79 30.73
N THR A 49 5.42 -3.75 31.54
CA THR A 49 4.60 -2.54 31.61
C THR A 49 5.47 -1.28 31.60
N THR A 50 4.85 -0.10 31.53
CA THR A 50 5.54 1.20 31.62
C THR A 50 6.41 1.35 32.88
N LYS A 51 6.08 0.65 33.97
CA LYS A 51 6.84 0.64 35.23
C LYS A 51 8.23 0.00 35.08
N ASP A 52 8.39 -0.90 34.11
CA ASP A 52 9.65 -1.57 33.84
C ASP A 52 10.62 -0.68 33.04
N ASN A 53 10.12 0.38 32.40
CA ASN A 53 10.92 1.35 31.64
C ASN A 53 11.89 0.66 30.65
N LEU A 54 11.38 -0.27 29.83
CA LEU A 54 12.19 -0.96 28.83
C LEU A 54 12.68 0.01 27.75
N THR A 55 14.00 0.11 27.62
CA THR A 55 14.68 0.89 26.58
C THR A 55 15.49 -0.02 25.67
N ILE A 56 15.56 0.33 24.39
CA ILE A 56 16.31 -0.40 23.37
C ILE A 56 17.23 0.56 22.61
N SER A 57 18.51 0.18 22.51
CA SER A 57 19.55 0.92 21.80
C SER A 57 20.46 -0.02 21.00
N ILE A 58 21.15 0.53 20.01
CA ILE A 58 22.26 -0.11 19.30
C ILE A 58 23.59 0.49 19.79
N GLU A 59 24.48 -0.35 20.30
CA GLU A 59 25.83 0.01 20.75
C GLU A 59 26.88 -0.46 19.73
N SER A 60 27.78 0.42 19.31
CA SER A 60 28.93 0.11 18.44
C SER A 60 29.96 1.23 18.55
N GLU A 61 31.23 0.97 18.22
CA GLU A 61 32.23 2.03 18.03
C GLU A 61 31.97 2.86 16.76
N ASN A 62 31.20 2.32 15.81
CA ASN A 62 30.97 2.92 14.48
C ASN A 62 29.55 3.49 14.32
N LEU A 63 28.67 3.27 15.29
CA LEU A 63 27.27 3.69 15.25
C LEU A 63 26.88 4.40 16.53
N LYS A 64 26.00 5.37 16.39
CA LYS A 64 25.39 6.09 17.51
C LYS A 64 23.88 5.92 17.48
N THR A 65 23.31 5.41 18.57
CA THR A 65 21.87 5.51 18.79
C THR A 65 21.50 6.98 19.01
N VAL A 66 20.63 7.51 18.15
CA VAL A 66 20.10 8.88 18.24
C VAL A 66 18.61 8.93 18.55
N GLN A 67 17.92 7.80 18.40
CA GLN A 67 16.54 7.61 18.84
C GLN A 67 16.40 6.24 19.50
N THR A 68 16.28 6.24 20.82
CA THR A 68 16.01 5.06 21.63
C THR A 68 14.56 4.62 21.44
N ALA A 69 14.33 3.31 21.39
CA ALA A 69 12.98 2.75 21.35
C ALA A 69 12.50 2.34 22.74
N TYR A 70 11.18 2.34 22.93
CA TYR A 70 10.51 2.01 24.18
C TYR A 70 9.40 1.00 23.93
N VAL A 71 9.09 0.18 24.93
CA VAL A 71 7.92 -0.71 24.90
C VAL A 71 7.11 -0.46 26.16
N LYS A 72 5.87 0.00 25.98
CA LYS A 72 4.97 0.26 27.11
C LYS A 72 4.31 -1.01 27.65
N ARG A 73 4.06 -1.99 26.78
CA ARG A 73 3.37 -3.22 27.16
C ARG A 73 3.82 -4.41 26.33
N LEU A 74 4.06 -5.55 26.99
CA LEU A 74 4.29 -6.82 26.31
C LEU A 74 3.88 -7.99 27.21
N GLN A 75 2.84 -8.70 26.82
CA GLN A 75 2.33 -9.85 27.59
C GLN A 75 3.26 -11.07 27.48
N PRO A 76 3.24 -11.98 28.46
CA PRO A 76 3.94 -13.26 28.37
C PRO A 76 3.58 -14.03 27.09
N GLY A 77 4.59 -14.49 26.35
CA GLY A 77 4.43 -15.24 25.10
C GLY A 77 4.33 -14.38 23.84
N ASP A 78 4.23 -13.06 23.97
CA ASP A 78 4.02 -12.14 22.83
C ASP A 78 5.34 -11.56 22.29
N SER A 79 5.26 -10.99 21.09
CA SER A 79 6.39 -10.39 20.37
C SER A 79 6.04 -9.00 19.85
N VAL A 80 7.03 -8.10 19.84
CA VAL A 80 6.88 -6.74 19.29
C VAL A 80 8.10 -6.36 18.46
N ILE A 81 7.87 -5.56 17.42
CA ILE A 81 8.92 -4.95 16.60
C ILE A 81 9.01 -3.47 16.95
N VAL A 82 10.19 -3.03 17.41
CA VAL A 82 10.47 -1.63 17.72
C VAL A 82 11.55 -1.06 16.81
N GLN A 83 11.46 0.24 16.53
CA GLN A 83 12.38 0.93 15.63
C GLN A 83 13.36 1.80 16.42
N VAL A 84 14.65 1.52 16.30
CA VAL A 84 15.74 2.31 16.88
C VAL A 84 16.37 3.17 15.78
N GLY A 85 16.54 4.47 16.02
CA GLY A 85 17.20 5.36 15.07
C GLY A 85 18.71 5.43 15.33
N VAL A 86 19.48 5.15 14.29
CA VAL A 86 20.93 4.99 14.37
C VAL A 86 21.61 5.86 13.31
N GLN A 87 22.70 6.52 13.69
CA GLN A 87 23.56 7.28 12.77
C GLN A 87 24.95 6.67 12.74
N ASN A 88 25.60 6.75 11.57
CA ASN A 88 27.00 6.42 11.44
C ASN A 88 27.87 7.44 12.19
N GLU A 89 28.89 6.96 12.89
CA GLU A 89 29.95 7.82 13.42
C GLU A 89 30.77 8.46 12.30
N HIS A 90 31.48 9.54 12.62
CA HIS A 90 32.25 10.29 11.61
C HIS A 90 33.29 9.39 10.92
N GLY A 91 33.25 9.36 9.58
CA GLY A 91 34.27 8.71 8.74
C GLY A 91 33.94 7.25 8.41
N ILE A 92 32.84 6.72 8.94
CA ILE A 92 32.34 5.40 8.60
C ILE A 92 31.71 5.45 7.21
N LYS A 93 32.20 4.56 6.32
CA LYS A 93 31.70 4.46 4.96
C LYS A 93 30.26 3.94 4.96
N GLN A 94 29.35 4.70 4.36
CA GLN A 94 27.96 4.30 4.15
C GLN A 94 27.88 2.96 3.38
N GLY A 95 27.04 2.04 3.86
CA GLY A 95 26.88 0.69 3.33
C GLY A 95 28.00 -0.30 3.71
N SER A 96 28.98 0.10 4.52
CA SER A 96 29.95 -0.87 5.08
C SER A 96 29.31 -1.70 6.20
N ALA A 97 29.83 -2.90 6.44
CA ALA A 97 29.33 -3.80 7.48
C ALA A 97 30.33 -3.91 8.64
N GLY A 98 29.83 -4.06 9.85
CA GLY A 98 30.67 -4.28 11.03
C GLY A 98 29.90 -4.64 12.30
N PRO A 99 30.61 -4.85 13.42
CA PRO A 99 29.99 -5.31 14.66
C PRO A 99 29.14 -4.23 15.33
N ALA A 100 27.97 -4.62 15.80
CA ALA A 100 27.12 -3.84 16.69
C ALA A 100 26.40 -4.77 17.67
N THR A 101 25.91 -4.20 18.77
CA THR A 101 25.17 -4.94 19.79
C THR A 101 23.84 -4.24 20.03
N ALA A 102 22.73 -4.92 19.77
CA ALA A 102 21.44 -4.46 20.25
C ALA A 102 21.32 -4.75 21.74
N LEU A 103 20.89 -3.76 22.51
CA LEU A 103 20.81 -3.83 23.97
C LEU A 103 19.44 -3.38 24.44
N ALA A 104 18.78 -4.26 25.18
CA ALA A 104 17.51 -3.99 25.85
C ALA A 104 17.75 -3.95 27.37
N LYS A 105 17.29 -2.89 28.03
CA LYS A 105 17.44 -2.68 29.49
C LYS A 105 16.10 -2.35 30.12
N TRP A 106 15.73 -3.02 31.20
CA TRP A 106 14.51 -2.77 31.97
C TRP A 106 14.71 -3.01 33.46
N GLY A 107 13.82 -2.44 34.27
CA GLY A 107 13.89 -2.45 35.72
C GLY A 107 15.21 -1.86 36.21
N SER A 108 15.66 -2.30 37.38
CA SER A 108 16.91 -1.80 37.98
C SER A 108 18.17 -2.50 37.48
N ASN A 109 18.10 -3.79 37.11
CA ASN A 109 19.28 -4.61 36.84
C ASN A 109 19.06 -5.64 35.70
N SER A 110 17.98 -5.55 34.94
CA SER A 110 17.69 -6.53 33.89
C SER A 110 18.10 -6.02 32.51
N SER A 111 18.78 -6.88 31.75
CA SER A 111 19.17 -6.58 30.39
C SER A 111 19.35 -7.83 29.56
N THR A 112 19.15 -7.71 28.25
CA THR A 112 19.52 -8.72 27.26
C THR A 112 20.21 -8.01 26.10
N SER A 113 21.12 -8.70 25.44
CA SER A 113 21.79 -8.18 24.25
C SER A 113 21.85 -9.22 23.14
N LEU A 114 21.99 -8.74 21.91
CA LEU A 114 22.26 -9.56 20.74
C LEU A 114 23.35 -8.90 19.91
N ASP A 115 24.48 -9.59 19.75
CA ASP A 115 25.55 -9.16 18.85
C ASP A 115 25.15 -9.46 17.41
N ILE A 116 25.40 -8.49 16.53
CA ILE A 116 25.05 -8.54 15.12
C ILE A 116 26.18 -8.00 14.26
N THR A 117 26.14 -8.37 12.98
CA THR A 117 26.85 -7.65 11.93
C THR A 117 25.87 -6.68 11.29
N ALA A 118 26.00 -5.39 11.61
CA ALA A 118 25.14 -4.34 11.09
C ALA A 118 25.68 -3.75 9.79
N THR A 119 24.79 -3.35 8.89
CA THR A 119 25.11 -2.45 7.78
C THR A 119 24.99 -1.00 8.24
N TYR A 120 26.06 -0.22 8.05
CA TYR A 120 26.17 1.15 8.54
C TYR A 120 25.64 2.16 7.51
N GLY A 121 24.45 2.71 7.75
CA GLY A 121 23.77 3.64 6.86
C GLY A 121 23.16 2.96 5.64
N ILE A 122 22.50 3.74 4.77
CA ILE A 122 21.79 3.21 3.60
C ILE A 122 22.79 2.84 2.50
N PRO A 123 22.91 1.61 2.02
CA PRO A 123 23.88 1.28 0.97
C PRO A 123 23.56 2.01 -0.35
N THR A 124 24.59 2.30 -1.15
CA THR A 124 24.38 2.74 -2.55
C THR A 124 23.93 1.55 -3.38
N TYR A 125 22.86 1.72 -4.16
CA TYR A 125 22.34 0.70 -5.05
C TYR A 125 23.14 0.65 -6.35
N ASN A 126 23.41 -0.55 -6.87
CA ASN A 126 23.98 -0.73 -8.21
C ASN A 126 22.95 -1.45 -9.12
N ALA A 127 23.22 -1.43 -10.43
CA ALA A 127 22.34 -1.98 -11.46
C ALA A 127 22.30 -3.52 -11.48
N SER A 128 21.96 -4.14 -10.34
CA SER A 128 21.74 -5.58 -10.20
C SER A 128 20.55 -5.83 -9.28
N ALA A 129 19.77 -6.87 -9.60
CA ALA A 129 18.59 -7.24 -8.82
C ALA A 129 18.94 -7.50 -7.34
N SER A 130 20.05 -8.18 -7.07
CA SER A 130 20.49 -8.45 -5.69
C SER A 130 20.86 -7.20 -4.90
N SER A 131 21.21 -6.09 -5.56
CA SER A 131 21.45 -4.82 -4.90
C SER A 131 20.15 -4.08 -4.64
N VAL A 132 19.31 -3.88 -5.66
CA VAL A 132 18.10 -3.06 -5.55
C VAL A 132 17.01 -3.74 -4.71
N ASN A 133 16.94 -5.08 -4.71
CA ASN A 133 15.98 -5.83 -3.87
C ASN A 133 16.29 -5.73 -2.36
N GLN A 134 17.39 -5.08 -1.96
CA GLN A 134 17.65 -4.75 -0.55
C GLN A 134 16.91 -3.48 -0.11
N HIS A 135 16.41 -2.67 -1.05
CA HIS A 135 15.57 -1.51 -0.72
C HIS A 135 14.25 -1.99 -0.11
N GLU A 136 13.77 -1.27 0.90
CA GLU A 136 12.58 -1.60 1.67
C GLU A 136 11.56 -0.46 1.56
N SER A 137 10.28 -0.81 1.60
CA SER A 137 9.19 0.17 1.58
C SER A 137 9.34 1.19 2.71
N PRO A 138 9.29 2.51 2.44
CA PRO A 138 9.47 3.52 3.45
C PRO A 138 8.29 3.61 4.41
N ASP A 139 8.54 4.15 5.62
CA ASP A 139 7.55 4.18 6.70
C ASP A 139 6.32 5.00 6.32
N TRP A 140 6.47 6.11 5.58
CA TRP A 140 5.33 6.89 5.11
C TRP A 140 4.34 6.03 4.28
N PHE A 141 4.84 5.09 3.48
CA PHE A 141 4.01 4.20 2.67
C PHE A 141 3.36 3.16 3.57
N ARG A 142 4.13 2.56 4.48
CA ARG A 142 3.62 1.57 5.44
C ARG A 142 2.58 2.18 6.37
N ASP A 143 2.67 3.45 6.69
CA ASP A 143 1.76 4.18 7.59
C ASP A 143 0.52 4.71 6.86
N ALA A 144 0.58 4.82 5.53
CA ALA A 144 -0.46 5.39 4.68
C ALA A 144 -1.75 4.56 4.66
N LYS A 145 -1.64 3.22 4.67
CA LYS A 145 -2.72 2.21 4.70
C LYS A 145 -3.74 2.20 3.57
N PHE A 146 -4.11 3.36 3.04
CA PHE A 146 -5.19 3.51 2.08
C PHE A 146 -4.80 4.48 0.97
N GLY A 147 -4.93 4.01 -0.27
CA GLY A 147 -4.69 4.77 -1.49
C GLY A 147 -5.81 4.61 -2.50
N ILE A 148 -5.90 5.55 -3.44
CA ILE A 148 -6.83 5.48 -4.57
C ILE A 148 -6.07 5.23 -5.87
N PHE A 149 -6.45 4.16 -6.55
CA PHE A 149 -6.04 3.82 -7.90
C PHE A 149 -7.05 4.43 -8.90
N ILE A 150 -6.60 4.83 -10.08
CA ILE A 150 -7.49 5.37 -11.12
C ILE A 150 -7.19 4.75 -12.48
N HIS A 151 -8.01 3.80 -12.91
CA HIS A 151 -8.01 3.27 -14.28
C HIS A 151 -8.89 4.12 -15.19
N TRP A 152 -8.24 5.09 -15.83
CA TRP A 152 -8.84 5.97 -16.81
C TRP A 152 -7.98 6.03 -18.07
N GLY A 153 -8.59 5.99 -19.25
CA GLY A 153 -7.88 6.03 -20.52
C GLY A 153 -8.82 5.89 -21.70
N LEU A 154 -8.29 5.59 -22.89
CA LEU A 154 -9.12 5.42 -24.09
C LEU A 154 -10.20 4.35 -23.92
N TYR A 155 -9.89 3.27 -23.20
CA TYR A 155 -10.83 2.19 -22.89
C TYR A 155 -12.04 2.65 -22.06
N SER A 156 -11.96 3.80 -21.38
CA SER A 156 -13.08 4.41 -20.65
C SER A 156 -14.14 5.03 -21.58
N VAL A 157 -13.87 5.14 -22.88
CA VAL A 157 -14.83 5.58 -23.89
C VAL A 157 -15.81 4.47 -24.29
N PRO A 158 -15.36 3.30 -24.80
CA PRO A 158 -16.27 2.20 -25.06
C PRO A 158 -16.82 1.58 -23.76
N ALA A 159 -16.02 1.63 -22.69
CA ALA A 159 -16.41 1.39 -21.30
C ALA A 159 -17.23 0.13 -21.10
N TYR A 160 -16.81 -0.98 -21.70
CA TYR A 160 -17.57 -2.23 -21.69
C TYR A 160 -16.65 -3.41 -21.36
N GLY A 161 -17.01 -4.12 -20.30
CA GLY A 161 -16.59 -5.49 -20.03
C GLY A 161 -17.84 -6.32 -19.83
N GLY A 162 -17.82 -7.60 -20.23
CA GLY A 162 -18.92 -8.50 -19.88
C GLY A 162 -19.09 -8.57 -18.35
N VAL A 163 -20.29 -8.94 -17.89
CA VAL A 163 -20.61 -9.08 -16.45
C VAL A 163 -21.21 -10.46 -16.15
N GLY A 164 -21.20 -10.87 -14.88
CA GLY A 164 -21.71 -12.16 -14.45
C GLY A 164 -20.87 -13.31 -14.99
N LYS A 165 -21.50 -14.33 -15.60
CA LYS A 165 -20.77 -15.52 -16.09
C LYS A 165 -19.76 -15.27 -17.22
N ASN A 166 -19.77 -14.07 -17.79
CA ASN A 166 -18.94 -13.63 -18.90
C ASN A 166 -18.12 -12.39 -18.49
N GLU A 167 -17.76 -12.29 -17.21
CA GLU A 167 -17.06 -11.14 -16.65
C GLU A 167 -15.72 -10.86 -17.33
N ASN A 168 -15.40 -9.57 -17.48
CA ASN A 168 -14.11 -9.12 -17.98
C ASN A 168 -13.80 -7.69 -17.55
N TYR A 169 -12.52 -7.39 -17.58
CA TYR A 169 -11.98 -6.08 -17.30
C TYR A 169 -12.29 -5.13 -18.47
N ALA A 170 -12.98 -4.02 -18.21
CA ALA A 170 -13.36 -3.07 -19.26
C ALA A 170 -12.13 -2.38 -19.87
N GLU A 171 -11.04 -2.23 -19.10
CA GLU A 171 -9.77 -1.71 -19.58
C GLU A 171 -9.00 -2.66 -20.52
N TRP A 172 -9.46 -3.91 -20.64
CA TRP A 172 -8.97 -4.90 -21.61
C TRP A 172 -9.74 -4.86 -22.94
N TYR A 173 -10.62 -3.88 -23.15
CA TYR A 173 -11.51 -3.78 -24.32
C TYR A 173 -10.80 -4.04 -25.64
N TRP A 174 -9.63 -3.42 -25.88
CA TRP A 174 -8.91 -3.62 -27.15
C TRP A 174 -8.50 -5.07 -27.37
N SER A 175 -8.03 -5.78 -26.34
CA SER A 175 -7.70 -7.20 -26.46
C SER A 175 -8.95 -8.03 -26.75
N SER A 176 -10.02 -7.84 -25.97
CA SER A 176 -11.23 -8.65 -26.09
C SER A 176 -12.04 -8.38 -27.35
N GLN A 177 -11.99 -7.16 -27.90
CA GLN A 177 -12.60 -6.86 -29.20
C GLN A 177 -11.85 -7.49 -30.37
N MET A 178 -10.66 -8.06 -30.19
CA MET A 178 -9.93 -8.73 -31.28
C MET A 178 -10.30 -10.21 -31.39
N SER A 179 -11.11 -10.74 -30.47
CA SER A 179 -11.40 -12.17 -30.37
C SER A 179 -12.90 -12.46 -30.57
N PRO A 180 -13.32 -12.90 -31.77
CA PRO A 180 -14.72 -13.21 -32.06
C PRO A 180 -15.32 -14.33 -31.21
N SER A 181 -14.47 -15.24 -30.71
CA SER A 181 -14.87 -16.35 -29.84
C SER A 181 -14.81 -16.04 -28.35
N ASP A 182 -14.42 -14.82 -27.98
CA ASP A 182 -14.29 -14.41 -26.59
C ASP A 182 -15.64 -14.52 -25.86
N PRO A 183 -15.71 -15.23 -24.71
CA PRO A 183 -16.96 -15.45 -23.99
C PRO A 183 -17.61 -14.16 -23.48
N THR A 184 -16.83 -13.08 -23.33
CA THR A 184 -17.25 -11.76 -22.83
C THR A 184 -18.15 -11.02 -23.82
N LYS A 185 -18.17 -11.48 -25.08
CA LYS A 185 -18.91 -10.91 -26.20
C LYS A 185 -18.53 -9.46 -26.55
N THR A 186 -17.34 -9.02 -26.12
CA THR A 186 -16.83 -7.67 -26.41
C THR A 186 -16.72 -7.42 -27.92
N TYR A 187 -16.26 -8.41 -28.71
CA TYR A 187 -16.26 -8.34 -30.17
C TYR A 187 -17.66 -8.09 -30.76
N GLN A 188 -18.68 -8.85 -30.32
CA GLN A 188 -20.04 -8.68 -30.82
C GLN A 188 -20.64 -7.34 -30.39
N TYR A 189 -20.40 -6.91 -29.15
CA TYR A 189 -20.80 -5.60 -28.67
C TYR A 189 -20.20 -4.49 -29.54
N HIS A 190 -18.91 -4.59 -29.88
CA HIS A 190 -18.23 -3.65 -30.76
C HIS A 190 -18.88 -3.56 -32.14
N LEU A 191 -19.11 -4.70 -32.78
CA LEU A 191 -19.77 -4.76 -34.09
C LEU A 191 -21.19 -4.18 -34.07
N GLU A 192 -21.94 -4.40 -33.00
CA GLU A 192 -23.32 -3.92 -32.86
C GLU A 192 -23.38 -2.40 -32.66
N HIS A 193 -22.47 -1.83 -31.88
CA HIS A 193 -22.52 -0.42 -31.47
C HIS A 193 -21.72 0.52 -32.39
N TYR A 194 -20.59 0.05 -32.92
CA TYR A 194 -19.65 0.87 -33.69
C TYR A 194 -19.49 0.39 -35.14
N GLY A 195 -19.73 -0.90 -35.39
CA GLY A 195 -19.60 -1.51 -36.72
C GLY A 195 -18.21 -2.13 -36.97
N PRO A 196 -18.06 -2.89 -38.07
CA PRO A 196 -16.82 -3.64 -38.37
C PRO A 196 -15.64 -2.77 -38.81
N ASP A 197 -15.90 -1.54 -39.26
CA ASP A 197 -14.88 -0.64 -39.80
C ASP A 197 -14.37 0.37 -38.74
N PHE A 198 -14.96 0.38 -37.55
CA PHE A 198 -14.52 1.21 -36.44
C PHE A 198 -13.34 0.54 -35.75
N LEU A 199 -12.22 1.25 -35.63
CA LEU A 199 -11.00 0.75 -35.01
C LEU A 199 -10.89 1.26 -33.58
N TYR A 200 -10.09 0.57 -32.74
CA TYR A 200 -9.87 1.03 -31.35
C TYR A 200 -9.40 2.49 -31.28
N ASP A 201 -8.47 2.86 -32.16
CA ASP A 201 -7.86 4.19 -32.16
C ASP A 201 -8.84 5.29 -32.58
N ASP A 202 -9.96 4.95 -33.23
CA ASP A 202 -11.01 5.94 -33.55
C ASP A 202 -11.63 6.51 -32.26
N PHE A 203 -11.59 5.77 -31.14
CA PHE A 203 -12.02 6.27 -29.82
C PHE A 203 -11.18 7.45 -29.31
N MET A 204 -9.98 7.71 -29.85
CA MET A 204 -9.20 8.90 -29.47
C MET A 204 -10.00 10.20 -29.71
N GLN A 205 -10.82 10.26 -30.77
CA GLN A 205 -11.67 11.42 -31.06
C GLN A 205 -12.82 11.59 -30.06
N ASN A 206 -13.20 10.51 -29.39
CA ASN A 206 -14.30 10.46 -28.43
C ASN A 206 -13.82 10.58 -26.96
N PHE A 207 -12.52 10.52 -26.72
CA PHE A 207 -11.92 10.74 -25.40
C PHE A 207 -11.82 12.24 -25.09
N THR A 208 -12.95 12.86 -24.77
CA THR A 208 -13.09 14.33 -24.64
C THR A 208 -12.54 14.88 -23.34
N ALA A 209 -12.69 14.15 -22.23
CA ALA A 209 -12.36 14.63 -20.89
C ALA A 209 -12.97 16.02 -20.57
N ASP A 210 -14.16 16.33 -21.10
CA ASP A 210 -14.79 17.65 -21.01
C ASP A 210 -15.35 17.98 -19.61
N LYS A 211 -15.61 16.95 -18.80
CA LYS A 211 -15.98 17.08 -17.39
C LYS A 211 -14.83 16.82 -16.42
N PHE A 212 -13.64 16.47 -16.92
CA PHE A 212 -12.47 16.26 -16.07
C PHE A 212 -12.05 17.57 -15.38
N GLN A 213 -12.06 17.55 -14.05
CA GLN A 213 -11.53 18.61 -13.20
C GLN A 213 -10.50 18.01 -12.24
N PRO A 214 -9.20 18.33 -12.37
CA PRO A 214 -8.16 17.69 -11.57
C PRO A 214 -8.31 17.99 -10.07
N LYS A 215 -8.84 19.17 -9.72
CA LYS A 215 -9.13 19.53 -8.33
C LYS A 215 -10.20 18.63 -7.71
N ASP A 216 -11.29 18.38 -8.42
CA ASP A 216 -12.40 17.58 -7.90
C ASP A 216 -11.97 16.12 -7.64
N TRP A 217 -11.09 15.59 -8.50
CA TRP A 217 -10.49 14.28 -8.31
C TRP A 217 -9.61 14.20 -7.06
N VAL A 218 -8.66 15.12 -6.88
CA VAL A 218 -7.76 15.07 -5.72
C VAL A 218 -8.48 15.39 -4.41
N ASP A 219 -9.52 16.23 -4.46
CA ASP A 219 -10.39 16.48 -3.32
C ASP A 219 -11.20 15.24 -2.96
N LEU A 220 -11.74 14.50 -3.93
CA LEU A 220 -12.41 13.21 -3.66
C LEU A 220 -11.46 12.21 -2.99
N VAL A 221 -10.23 12.09 -3.51
CA VAL A 221 -9.22 11.19 -2.94
C VAL A 221 -8.90 11.59 -1.49
N ALA A 222 -8.64 12.87 -1.22
CA ALA A 222 -8.41 13.34 0.14
C ALA A 222 -9.63 13.16 1.05
N ASP A 223 -10.84 13.47 0.56
CA ASP A 223 -12.10 13.34 1.29
C ASP A 223 -12.43 11.91 1.65
N SER A 224 -11.94 10.93 0.88
CA SER A 224 -12.04 9.50 1.18
C SER A 224 -11.14 9.04 2.34
N GLY A 225 -10.19 9.88 2.76
CA GLY A 225 -9.18 9.55 3.77
C GLY A 225 -7.92 8.87 3.20
N ALA A 226 -7.83 8.64 1.90
CA ALA A 226 -6.64 8.09 1.27
C ALA A 226 -5.42 9.03 1.43
N ARG A 227 -4.23 8.43 1.53
CA ARG A 227 -2.96 9.12 1.76
C ARG A 227 -2.08 9.18 0.51
N TYR A 228 -2.47 8.48 -0.54
CA TYR A 228 -1.80 8.50 -1.83
C TYR A 228 -2.77 8.26 -2.99
N ILE A 229 -2.39 8.75 -4.16
CA ILE A 229 -3.12 8.59 -5.43
C ILE A 229 -2.20 7.94 -6.46
N VAL A 230 -2.72 6.98 -7.23
CA VAL A 230 -1.98 6.27 -8.28
C VAL A 230 -2.82 6.27 -9.57
N PRO A 231 -2.77 7.31 -10.41
CA PRO A 231 -3.38 7.23 -11.73
C PRO A 231 -2.61 6.28 -12.66
N VAL A 232 -3.36 5.60 -13.52
CA VAL A 232 -2.82 4.87 -14.68
C VAL A 232 -2.22 5.86 -15.66
N THR A 233 -0.89 5.85 -15.80
CA THR A 233 -0.22 6.77 -16.74
C THR A 233 -0.18 6.21 -18.15
N LYS A 234 -0.08 4.88 -18.27
CA LYS A 234 -0.17 4.12 -19.52
C LYS A 234 -0.61 2.70 -19.19
N HIS A 235 -1.72 2.25 -19.78
CA HIS A 235 -2.20 0.86 -19.66
C HIS A 235 -1.66 0.00 -20.81
N HIS A 236 -2.13 -1.25 -20.90
CA HIS A 236 -1.68 -2.22 -21.90
C HIS A 236 -1.98 -1.80 -23.36
N ASP A 237 -2.92 -0.88 -23.59
CA ASP A 237 -3.22 -0.29 -24.89
C ASP A 237 -2.16 0.72 -25.38
N GLY A 238 -1.19 1.05 -24.52
CA GLY A 238 -0.07 1.94 -24.85
C GLY A 238 -0.42 3.41 -24.97
N PHE A 239 -1.67 3.82 -24.69
CA PHE A 239 -2.02 5.24 -24.73
C PHE A 239 -1.61 5.92 -23.43
N ALA A 240 -0.58 6.77 -23.51
CA ALA A 240 -0.07 7.47 -22.33
C ALA A 240 -0.86 8.76 -22.04
N LEU A 241 -1.10 9.06 -20.76
CA LEU A 241 -1.79 10.25 -20.28
C LEU A 241 -0.85 11.39 -19.86
N PHE A 242 0.40 11.33 -20.33
CA PHE A 242 1.48 12.25 -19.98
C PHE A 242 2.34 12.55 -21.22
N ASP A 243 3.06 13.67 -21.20
CA ASP A 243 3.90 14.07 -22.33
C ASP A 243 5.21 13.27 -22.38
N MET A 244 5.74 13.09 -23.59
CA MET A 244 7.07 12.51 -23.81
C MET A 244 7.65 12.98 -25.14
N PRO A 245 8.99 12.91 -25.32
CA PRO A 245 9.61 13.26 -26.58
C PRO A 245 9.04 12.44 -27.76
N GLU A 246 8.86 13.08 -28.91
CA GLU A 246 8.35 12.42 -30.12
C GLU A 246 9.27 11.34 -30.68
N THR A 247 10.51 11.26 -30.20
CA THR A 247 11.45 10.18 -30.48
C THR A 247 11.15 8.91 -29.69
N VAL A 248 10.36 9.01 -28.61
CA VAL A 248 9.94 7.89 -27.76
C VAL A 248 8.59 7.35 -28.25
N SER A 249 7.56 8.20 -28.29
CA SER A 249 6.23 7.84 -28.82
C SER A 249 5.42 9.10 -29.13
N LYS A 250 4.49 9.00 -30.09
CA LYS A 250 3.47 10.00 -30.37
C LYS A 250 2.07 9.56 -29.92
N ARG A 251 1.95 8.39 -29.28
CA ARG A 251 0.70 7.82 -28.75
C ARG A 251 0.48 8.25 -27.31
N ASN A 252 0.13 9.51 -27.14
CA ASN A 252 -0.20 10.08 -25.83
C ASN A 252 -1.28 11.15 -25.94
N SER A 253 -1.92 11.49 -24.83
CA SER A 253 -3.01 12.46 -24.74
C SER A 253 -2.60 13.89 -25.05
N VAL A 254 -1.29 14.19 -25.17
CA VAL A 254 -0.77 15.53 -25.50
C VAL A 254 -0.65 15.69 -27.03
N LYS A 255 -0.13 14.67 -27.70
CA LYS A 255 0.10 14.64 -29.16
C LYS A 255 -1.13 14.19 -29.94
N GLN A 256 -1.96 13.34 -29.35
CA GLN A 256 -3.27 12.96 -29.86
C GLN A 256 -4.37 13.75 -29.13
N PRO A 257 -5.61 13.79 -29.64
CA PRO A 257 -6.73 14.31 -28.86
C PRO A 257 -6.80 13.63 -27.48
N PRO A 258 -7.16 14.38 -26.42
CA PRO A 258 -7.64 15.76 -26.44
C PRO A 258 -6.56 16.86 -26.30
N HIS A 259 -5.28 16.55 -26.52
CA HIS A 259 -4.14 17.49 -26.41
C HIS A 259 -3.91 18.05 -25.00
N ARG A 260 -3.99 17.19 -23.98
CA ARG A 260 -3.81 17.52 -22.56
C ARG A 260 -2.84 16.58 -21.88
N ASP A 261 -2.09 17.12 -20.92
CA ASP A 261 -1.19 16.36 -20.04
C ASP A 261 -1.91 16.09 -18.72
N PHE A 262 -2.74 15.05 -18.70
CA PHE A 262 -3.62 14.77 -17.58
C PHE A 262 -2.85 14.43 -16.31
N LEU A 263 -1.74 13.67 -16.43
CA LEU A 263 -0.92 13.34 -15.27
C LEU A 263 -0.37 14.61 -14.60
N LYS A 264 0.13 15.56 -15.40
CA LYS A 264 0.64 16.84 -14.88
C LYS A 264 -0.46 17.66 -14.22
N GLU A 265 -1.64 17.69 -14.82
CA GLU A 265 -2.80 18.39 -14.26
C GLU A 265 -3.22 17.80 -12.90
N ILE A 266 -3.28 16.46 -12.78
CA ILE A 266 -3.60 15.77 -11.52
C ILE A 266 -2.53 16.04 -10.46
N PHE A 267 -1.25 15.88 -10.80
CA PHE A 267 -0.15 16.04 -9.84
C PHE A 267 0.03 17.48 -9.38
N ASN A 268 -0.16 18.46 -10.27
CA ASN A 268 -0.16 19.88 -9.90
C ASN A 268 -1.36 20.22 -8.99
N ALA A 269 -2.53 19.65 -9.24
CA ALA A 269 -3.69 19.85 -8.37
C ALA A 269 -3.47 19.22 -6.99
N ALA A 270 -2.90 18.00 -6.93
CA ALA A 270 -2.53 17.37 -5.67
C ALA A 270 -1.53 18.24 -4.89
N GLU A 271 -0.49 18.77 -5.55
CA GLU A 271 0.47 19.67 -4.88
C GLU A 271 -0.17 20.97 -4.37
N ALA A 272 -1.05 21.57 -5.17
CA ALA A 272 -1.64 22.86 -4.87
C ALA A 272 -2.73 22.79 -3.79
N TYR A 273 -3.55 21.74 -3.80
CA TYR A 273 -4.76 21.65 -2.98
C TYR A 273 -4.68 20.58 -1.88
N GLN A 274 -3.90 19.52 -2.09
CA GLN A 274 -3.79 18.38 -1.18
C GLN A 274 -2.32 17.97 -0.96
N PRO A 275 -1.43 18.87 -0.51
CA PRO A 275 0.04 18.65 -0.50
C PRO A 275 0.51 17.48 0.38
N SER A 276 -0.33 16.98 1.29
CA SER A 276 -0.05 15.79 2.08
C SER A 276 -0.30 14.47 1.32
N LEU A 277 -0.96 14.53 0.16
CA LEU A 277 -1.25 13.36 -0.67
C LEU A 277 0.00 12.97 -1.45
N ARG A 278 0.47 11.75 -1.23
CA ARG A 278 1.58 11.18 -1.98
C ARG A 278 1.13 10.82 -3.40
N ARG A 279 2.04 10.95 -4.36
CA ARG A 279 1.71 10.86 -5.79
C ARG A 279 2.45 9.68 -6.39
N GLY A 280 1.72 8.59 -6.64
CA GLY A 280 2.22 7.41 -7.34
C GLY A 280 1.85 7.40 -8.81
N THR A 281 2.51 6.56 -9.60
CA THR A 281 2.22 6.35 -11.01
C THR A 281 2.11 4.87 -11.29
N TYR A 282 1.02 4.46 -11.94
CA TYR A 282 0.94 3.13 -12.52
C TYR A 282 1.52 3.12 -13.93
N PHE A 283 2.27 2.07 -14.24
CA PHE A 283 2.88 1.88 -15.55
C PHE A 283 2.77 0.43 -16.03
N SER A 284 2.06 0.22 -17.13
CA SER A 284 2.04 -1.06 -17.82
C SER A 284 3.40 -1.35 -18.46
N MET A 285 4.07 -2.41 -18.01
CA MET A 285 5.29 -2.91 -18.65
C MET A 285 5.04 -3.39 -20.08
N PRO A 286 3.94 -4.14 -20.37
CA PRO A 286 3.61 -4.50 -21.74
C PRO A 286 2.86 -3.41 -22.50
N GLU A 287 2.91 -3.51 -23.83
CA GLU A 287 2.17 -2.64 -24.74
C GLU A 287 1.66 -3.47 -25.91
N TRP A 288 0.51 -4.14 -25.73
CA TRP A 288 0.13 -5.35 -26.46
C TRP A 288 0.13 -5.22 -27.98
N PHE A 289 -0.20 -4.04 -28.49
CA PHE A 289 -0.35 -3.78 -29.92
C PHE A 289 0.77 -2.93 -30.51
N ASN A 290 1.77 -2.53 -29.73
CA ASN A 290 2.90 -1.77 -30.26
C ASN A 290 3.78 -2.67 -31.15
N PRO A 291 4.05 -2.31 -32.42
CA PRO A 291 4.87 -3.10 -33.31
C PRO A 291 6.27 -3.43 -32.77
N ALA A 292 6.92 -2.51 -32.05
CA ALA A 292 8.23 -2.74 -31.43
C ALA A 292 8.17 -3.71 -30.22
N PHE A 293 7.00 -3.88 -29.63
CA PHE A 293 6.77 -4.80 -28.52
C PHE A 293 6.61 -6.27 -28.98
N SER A 294 6.33 -6.51 -30.26
CA SER A 294 6.05 -7.84 -30.84
C SER A 294 7.07 -8.93 -30.45
N ASN A 295 8.37 -8.59 -30.39
CA ASN A 295 9.46 -9.49 -30.01
C ASN A 295 9.48 -9.90 -28.52
N TYR A 296 8.64 -9.28 -27.69
CA TYR A 296 8.59 -9.47 -26.23
C TYR A 296 7.31 -10.17 -25.76
N THR A 297 6.41 -10.50 -26.68
CA THR A 297 5.09 -11.02 -26.34
C THR A 297 5.02 -12.53 -26.51
N TRP A 298 4.11 -13.17 -25.76
CA TRP A 298 3.57 -14.49 -26.07
C TRP A 298 2.40 -14.42 -27.06
N LEU A 299 2.04 -13.20 -27.46
CA LEU A 299 0.86 -12.81 -28.21
C LEU A 299 1.21 -12.69 -29.70
N ASP A 300 1.65 -13.80 -30.30
CA ASP A 300 1.65 -14.01 -31.76
C ASP A 300 0.22 -13.97 -32.36
N SER A 301 -0.81 -13.64 -31.56
CA SER A 301 -2.22 -13.91 -31.82
C SER A 301 -3.06 -12.71 -32.29
N PHE A 302 -2.56 -11.47 -32.23
CA PHE A 302 -3.38 -10.28 -32.56
C PHE A 302 -3.22 -9.74 -33.98
N GLY A 303 -2.24 -10.21 -34.74
CA GLY A 303 -1.94 -9.72 -36.09
C GLY A 303 -1.44 -8.27 -36.10
N ILE A 304 -1.16 -7.74 -37.30
CA ILE A 304 -0.79 -6.32 -37.48
C ILE A 304 -2.08 -5.50 -37.51
N VAL A 305 -2.25 -4.64 -36.51
CA VAL A 305 -3.37 -3.68 -36.44
C VAL A 305 -2.86 -2.24 -36.66
N PRO A 306 -3.69 -1.31 -37.15
CA PRO A 306 -3.34 0.11 -37.15
C PRO A 306 -3.00 0.59 -35.74
N TYR A 307 -1.88 1.31 -35.62
CA TYR A 307 -1.35 1.79 -34.35
C TYR A 307 -0.96 3.27 -34.46
N THR A 308 -1.88 4.15 -34.07
CA THR A 308 -1.73 5.59 -34.17
C THR A 308 -0.69 6.08 -33.17
N GLY A 309 0.21 6.94 -33.66
CA GLY A 309 1.30 7.50 -32.86
C GLY A 309 2.53 6.60 -32.73
N PHE A 310 2.62 5.50 -33.50
CA PHE A 310 3.82 4.68 -33.56
C PHE A 310 5.05 5.48 -33.99
N VAL A 311 6.18 5.20 -33.33
CA VAL A 311 7.50 5.71 -33.70
C VAL A 311 8.40 4.48 -33.88
N GLU A 312 9.08 4.40 -35.02
CA GLU A 312 10.01 3.32 -35.29
C GLU A 312 11.25 3.46 -34.39
N VAL A 313 11.54 2.41 -33.64
CA VAL A 313 12.65 2.33 -32.68
C VAL A 313 13.41 1.02 -32.86
N ASN A 314 14.61 0.91 -32.31
CA ASN A 314 15.42 -0.30 -32.45
C ASN A 314 14.99 -1.38 -31.45
N ASP A 315 14.72 -0.99 -30.21
CA ASP A 315 14.34 -1.91 -29.13
C ASP A 315 13.35 -1.22 -28.18
N PHE A 316 12.18 -1.84 -28.00
CA PHE A 316 11.11 -1.31 -27.16
C PHE A 316 11.55 -0.98 -25.72
N ILE A 317 12.43 -1.79 -25.12
CA ILE A 317 12.81 -1.61 -23.72
C ILE A 317 13.67 -0.35 -23.50
N PRO A 318 14.84 -0.17 -24.14
CA PRO A 318 15.67 1.03 -23.98
C PRO A 318 15.12 2.27 -24.70
N ASP A 319 14.35 2.12 -25.79
CA ASP A 319 13.93 3.26 -26.61
C ASP A 319 12.52 3.78 -26.25
N ILE A 320 11.65 2.96 -25.65
CA ILE A 320 10.28 3.33 -25.27
C ILE A 320 10.03 3.19 -23.76
N GLN A 321 10.10 1.96 -23.24
CA GLN A 321 9.70 1.66 -21.86
C GLN A 321 10.55 2.40 -20.83
N TYR A 322 11.87 2.31 -20.94
CA TYR A 322 12.81 2.90 -19.98
C TYR A 322 12.78 4.45 -19.99
N PRO A 323 12.76 5.14 -21.15
CA PRO A 323 12.58 6.60 -21.19
C PRO A 323 11.26 7.06 -20.55
N GLN A 324 10.16 6.34 -20.79
CA GLN A 324 8.86 6.64 -20.16
C GLN A 324 8.95 6.55 -18.64
N MET A 325 9.53 5.48 -18.10
CA MET A 325 9.73 5.32 -16.65
C MET A 325 10.61 6.44 -16.06
N ASN A 326 11.68 6.85 -16.75
CA ASN A 326 12.53 7.96 -16.31
C ASN A 326 11.79 9.30 -16.27
N ILE A 327 10.92 9.57 -17.25
CA ILE A 327 10.09 10.79 -17.26
C ILE A 327 9.18 10.80 -16.03
N LEU A 328 8.49 9.69 -15.74
CA LEU A 328 7.63 9.55 -14.56
C LEU A 328 8.42 9.73 -13.24
N ALA A 329 9.63 9.17 -13.18
CA ALA A 329 10.52 9.25 -12.02
C ALA A 329 11.04 10.68 -11.77
N TYR A 330 11.57 11.34 -12.78
CA TYR A 330 12.37 12.56 -12.60
C TYR A 330 11.62 13.85 -12.96
N GLU A 331 10.75 13.81 -13.97
CA GLU A 331 9.98 15.00 -14.38
C GLU A 331 8.69 15.12 -13.58
N TYR A 332 7.94 14.02 -13.46
CA TYR A 332 6.70 13.97 -12.66
C TYR A 332 6.95 13.68 -11.18
N LYS A 333 8.17 13.31 -10.81
CA LYS A 333 8.60 13.09 -9.41
C LYS A 333 7.68 12.14 -8.65
N THR A 334 7.33 11.01 -9.26
CA THR A 334 6.51 10.01 -8.58
C THR A 334 7.14 9.56 -7.24
N ASP A 335 6.30 9.28 -6.25
CA ASP A 335 6.64 8.69 -4.95
C ASP A 335 6.50 7.16 -5.00
N ILE A 336 5.68 6.62 -5.91
CA ILE A 336 5.41 5.18 -6.07
C ILE A 336 5.50 4.82 -7.56
N MET A 337 6.37 3.88 -7.92
CA MET A 337 6.37 3.25 -9.24
C MET A 337 5.59 1.92 -9.15
N TRP A 338 4.35 1.95 -9.60
CA TRP A 338 3.47 0.77 -9.59
C TRP A 338 3.45 0.14 -10.98
N CYS A 339 4.32 -0.84 -11.24
CA CYS A 339 4.32 -1.49 -12.55
C CYS A 339 3.29 -2.61 -12.63
N ASP A 340 2.98 -3.04 -13.85
CA ASP A 340 2.06 -4.16 -14.04
C ASP A 340 2.50 -5.12 -15.13
N ILE A 341 2.06 -6.38 -14.94
CA ILE A 341 2.47 -7.57 -15.67
C ILE A 341 3.99 -7.74 -15.65
N THR A 342 4.49 -8.51 -14.68
CA THR A 342 5.91 -8.82 -14.56
C THR A 342 6.48 -9.32 -15.89
N MET A 343 7.44 -8.57 -16.42
CA MET A 343 8.10 -8.87 -17.69
C MET A 343 9.57 -9.26 -17.46
N PRO A 344 9.91 -10.56 -17.48
CA PRO A 344 11.30 -11.01 -17.29
C PRO A 344 12.28 -10.48 -18.35
N THR A 345 11.77 -10.04 -19.49
CA THR A 345 12.54 -9.41 -20.57
C THR A 345 12.87 -7.94 -20.31
N SER A 346 12.23 -7.30 -19.31
CA SER A 346 12.49 -5.92 -18.91
C SER A 346 13.78 -5.80 -18.09
N ARG A 347 14.89 -6.13 -18.76
CA ARG A 347 16.27 -6.23 -18.23
C ARG A 347 16.85 -4.94 -17.67
N LEU A 348 16.23 -3.79 -17.95
CA LEU A 348 16.68 -2.48 -17.45
C LEU A 348 16.05 -2.10 -16.10
N SER A 349 15.15 -2.93 -15.54
CA SER A 349 14.55 -2.66 -14.23
C SER A 349 15.56 -2.48 -13.09
N PRO A 350 16.69 -3.25 -13.00
CA PRO A 350 17.69 -2.98 -11.97
C PRO A 350 18.43 -1.66 -12.19
N GLN A 351 18.71 -1.28 -13.44
CA GLN A 351 19.37 -0.01 -13.76
C GLN A 351 18.46 1.17 -13.39
N PHE A 352 17.20 1.11 -13.80
CA PHE A 352 16.16 2.10 -13.45
C PHE A 352 16.09 2.27 -11.93
N ALA A 353 15.86 1.17 -11.21
CA ALA A 353 15.70 1.20 -9.77
C ALA A 353 16.96 1.74 -9.08
N SER A 354 18.16 1.32 -9.48
CA SER A 354 19.38 1.82 -8.85
C SER A 354 19.59 3.32 -9.06
N ASP A 355 19.33 3.83 -10.27
CA ASP A 355 19.52 5.25 -10.58
C ASP A 355 18.47 6.11 -9.86
N TRP A 356 17.22 5.65 -9.84
CA TRP A 356 16.12 6.34 -9.18
C TRP A 356 16.29 6.36 -7.66
N LEU A 357 16.47 5.21 -7.03
CA LEU A 357 16.60 5.10 -5.56
C LEU A 357 17.78 5.92 -5.03
N ASN A 358 18.94 5.87 -5.69
CA ASN A 358 20.10 6.66 -5.28
C ASN A 358 19.88 8.17 -5.47
N SER A 359 19.24 8.57 -6.57
CA SER A 359 18.90 9.97 -6.84
C SER A 359 17.94 10.52 -5.79
N GLU A 360 16.89 9.78 -5.46
CA GLU A 360 15.88 10.23 -4.50
C GLU A 360 16.44 10.27 -3.07
N TYR A 361 17.26 9.29 -2.68
CA TYR A 361 18.00 9.34 -1.42
C TYR A 361 18.86 10.62 -1.31
N ALA A 362 19.61 10.97 -2.38
CA ALA A 362 20.41 12.19 -2.41
C ALA A 362 19.58 13.48 -2.34
N ASN A 363 18.31 13.43 -2.77
CA ASN A 363 17.35 14.53 -2.69
C ASN A 363 16.47 14.48 -1.42
N ASN A 364 16.80 13.64 -0.44
CA ASN A 364 16.02 13.49 0.80
C ASN A 364 14.55 13.10 0.54
N ARG A 365 14.33 12.28 -0.49
CA ARG A 365 13.03 11.71 -0.83
C ARG A 365 13.05 10.20 -0.66
N GLN A 366 11.99 9.68 -0.06
CA GLN A 366 11.74 8.25 0.03
C GLN A 366 10.69 7.87 -1.00
N VAL A 367 11.05 6.96 -1.89
CA VAL A 367 10.16 6.45 -2.95
C VAL A 367 10.02 4.95 -2.82
N THR A 368 9.06 4.36 -3.51
CA THR A 368 8.88 2.91 -3.48
C THR A 368 8.43 2.31 -4.80
N ILE A 369 8.71 1.02 -5.00
CA ILE A 369 8.44 0.27 -6.23
C ILE A 369 7.77 -1.07 -5.92
N ASN A 370 6.74 -1.45 -6.67
CA ASN A 370 6.04 -2.72 -6.43
C ASN A 370 6.80 -3.94 -6.99
N SER A 371 6.32 -5.15 -6.69
CA SER A 371 6.92 -6.41 -7.13
C SER A 371 6.64 -6.82 -8.57
N ARG A 372 6.09 -5.92 -9.40
CA ARG A 372 5.70 -6.21 -10.79
C ARG A 372 6.57 -5.50 -11.84
N CYS A 373 7.65 -4.82 -11.42
CA CYS A 373 8.51 -4.02 -12.29
C CYS A 373 9.63 -4.82 -12.98
N GLY A 374 9.34 -5.97 -13.59
CA GLY A 374 10.33 -6.73 -14.38
C GLY A 374 11.10 -7.79 -13.58
N VAL A 375 12.44 -7.71 -13.52
CA VAL A 375 13.28 -8.76 -12.89
C VAL A 375 13.66 -8.46 -11.43
N ILE A 376 13.15 -7.37 -10.88
CA ILE A 376 13.34 -6.98 -9.48
C ILE A 376 12.16 -7.48 -8.65
N GLU A 377 12.41 -7.75 -7.37
CA GLU A 377 11.37 -8.19 -6.42
C GLU A 377 10.54 -7.01 -5.92
N GLY A 378 11.08 -5.79 -6.01
CA GLY A 378 10.45 -4.56 -5.51
C GLY A 378 10.47 -4.44 -3.98
N ASP A 379 9.80 -3.42 -3.47
CA ASP A 379 9.77 -3.09 -2.04
C ASP A 379 8.55 -3.67 -1.30
N PHE A 380 7.48 -3.95 -2.04
CA PHE A 380 6.24 -4.53 -1.53
C PHE A 380 5.62 -5.47 -2.55
N ASP A 381 4.93 -6.48 -2.04
CA ASP A 381 4.13 -7.39 -2.86
C ASP A 381 2.78 -6.80 -3.22
N THR A 382 2.19 -7.25 -4.33
CA THR A 382 0.78 -7.01 -4.62
C THR A 382 -0.01 -8.28 -4.38
N SER A 383 -1.16 -8.21 -3.70
CA SER A 383 -2.02 -9.39 -3.57
C SER A 383 -2.54 -9.88 -4.92
N ALA A 384 -3.06 -11.10 -4.96
CA ALA A 384 -3.95 -11.49 -6.06
C ALA A 384 -5.17 -10.53 -6.05
N GLU A 385 -5.49 -10.00 -7.22
CA GLU A 385 -6.62 -9.08 -7.42
C GLU A 385 -7.93 -9.77 -7.05
N TYR A 386 -8.84 -9.03 -6.39
CA TYR A 386 -10.14 -9.54 -5.93
C TYR A 386 -10.09 -10.76 -4.98
N ALA A 387 -8.92 -11.12 -4.46
CA ALA A 387 -8.78 -12.25 -3.56
C ALA A 387 -9.52 -11.99 -2.23
N SER A 388 -10.42 -12.90 -1.86
CA SER A 388 -11.21 -12.79 -0.63
C SER A 388 -10.44 -13.16 0.63
N ASN A 389 -9.31 -13.86 0.51
CA ASN A 389 -8.53 -14.42 1.62
C ASN A 389 -7.04 -14.16 1.46
N VAL A 390 -6.64 -12.88 1.47
CA VAL A 390 -5.22 -12.53 1.53
C VAL A 390 -4.68 -12.97 2.91
N PRO A 391 -3.58 -13.75 2.99
CA PRO A 391 -3.00 -14.14 4.26
C PRO A 391 -2.20 -12.98 4.89
N LEU A 392 -1.92 -13.08 6.19
CA LEU A 392 -0.92 -12.21 6.82
C LEU A 392 0.44 -12.44 6.17
N SER A 393 1.14 -11.34 5.87
CA SER A 393 2.47 -11.37 5.25
C SER A 393 3.50 -10.62 6.09
N LEU A 394 4.68 -11.21 6.28
CA LEU A 394 5.78 -10.54 6.97
C LEU A 394 6.43 -9.47 6.09
N ARG A 395 6.53 -9.73 4.78
CA ARG A 395 6.89 -8.71 3.80
C ARG A 395 5.67 -7.84 3.55
N HIS A 396 5.87 -6.52 3.57
CA HIS A 396 4.77 -5.59 3.34
C HIS A 396 4.15 -5.81 1.96
N PHE A 397 2.84 -5.67 1.86
CA PHE A 397 2.12 -5.86 0.61
C PHE A 397 1.03 -4.81 0.44
N GLU A 398 0.51 -4.70 -0.76
CA GLU A 398 -0.63 -3.88 -1.10
C GLU A 398 -1.71 -4.74 -1.76
N ALA A 399 -2.90 -4.76 -1.17
CA ALA A 399 -4.07 -5.33 -1.80
C ALA A 399 -4.67 -4.33 -2.77
N THR A 400 -5.08 -4.80 -3.95
CA THR A 400 -5.73 -3.97 -4.97
C THR A 400 -6.98 -4.63 -5.52
N ARG A 401 -8.00 -3.81 -5.79
CA ARG A 401 -9.27 -4.19 -6.42
C ARG A 401 -10.06 -2.97 -6.91
N GLY A 402 -10.94 -3.17 -7.88
CA GLY A 402 -11.99 -2.23 -8.25
C GLY A 402 -13.02 -1.99 -7.15
N MET A 403 -13.59 -0.79 -7.14
CA MET A 403 -14.95 -0.57 -6.63
C MET A 403 -15.98 -1.28 -7.50
N ASP A 404 -15.75 -1.35 -8.82
CA ASP A 404 -16.47 -2.30 -9.66
C ASP A 404 -16.09 -3.74 -9.22
N PRO A 405 -17.05 -4.68 -9.12
CA PRO A 405 -16.77 -6.02 -8.64
C PRO A 405 -15.85 -6.84 -9.57
N HIS A 406 -15.67 -6.44 -10.83
CA HIS A 406 -15.02 -7.23 -11.87
C HIS A 406 -14.09 -6.43 -12.77
N SER A 407 -13.96 -5.12 -12.62
CA SER A 407 -13.23 -4.25 -13.54
C SER A 407 -12.48 -3.16 -12.78
N PHE A 408 -11.41 -2.64 -13.38
CA PHE A 408 -10.80 -1.40 -12.89
C PHE A 408 -11.33 -0.20 -13.69
N GLY A 409 -11.30 -0.30 -15.02
CA GLY A 409 -11.91 0.70 -15.89
C GLY A 409 -13.42 0.79 -15.70
N TYR A 410 -13.99 1.97 -15.96
CA TYR A 410 -15.45 2.16 -15.94
C TYR A 410 -16.17 1.15 -16.84
N ASN A 411 -17.15 0.44 -16.30
CA ASN A 411 -17.94 -0.54 -17.04
C ASN A 411 -19.42 -0.16 -17.05
N VAL A 412 -19.95 0.19 -18.22
CA VAL A 412 -21.36 0.56 -18.43
C VAL A 412 -22.32 -0.60 -18.16
N ALA A 413 -21.85 -1.84 -18.23
CA ALA A 413 -22.67 -3.02 -17.97
C ALA A 413 -22.86 -3.30 -16.47
N THR A 414 -22.05 -2.69 -15.60
CA THR A 414 -22.16 -2.86 -14.14
C THR A 414 -23.23 -1.93 -13.57
N PRO A 415 -24.28 -2.46 -12.93
CA PRO A 415 -25.27 -1.61 -12.27
C PRO A 415 -24.69 -0.99 -11.00
N ASP A 416 -25.09 0.25 -10.68
CA ASP A 416 -24.63 0.97 -9.48
C ASP A 416 -24.73 0.15 -8.19
N SER A 417 -25.79 -0.66 -8.03
CA SER A 417 -25.99 -1.50 -6.85
C SER A 417 -24.94 -2.62 -6.67
N ALA A 418 -24.15 -2.92 -7.69
CA ALA A 418 -23.09 -3.94 -7.63
C ALA A 418 -21.73 -3.38 -7.20
N TYR A 419 -21.56 -2.05 -7.22
CA TYR A 419 -20.32 -1.42 -6.76
C TYR A 419 -20.10 -1.64 -5.26
N LEU A 420 -18.83 -1.77 -4.88
CA LEU A 420 -18.41 -1.90 -3.50
C LEU A 420 -18.86 -0.67 -2.70
N ASN A 421 -19.71 -0.90 -1.70
CA ASN A 421 -20.23 0.17 -0.85
C ASN A 421 -19.25 0.51 0.29
N ALA A 422 -19.55 1.59 1.02
CA ALA A 422 -18.71 2.06 2.13
C ALA A 422 -18.43 0.98 3.19
N SER A 423 -19.41 0.12 3.51
CA SER A 423 -19.21 -0.97 4.46
C SER A 423 -18.17 -1.97 3.96
N GLY A 424 -18.26 -2.37 2.69
CA GLY A 424 -17.31 -3.29 2.08
C GLY A 424 -15.91 -2.70 1.97
N ILE A 425 -15.79 -1.39 1.68
CA ILE A 425 -14.50 -0.70 1.64
C ILE A 425 -13.85 -0.68 3.03
N VAL A 426 -14.59 -0.24 4.06
CA VAL A 426 -14.07 -0.14 5.44
C VAL A 426 -13.62 -1.50 5.96
N THR A 427 -14.43 -2.55 5.80
CA THR A 427 -14.06 -3.88 6.30
C THR A 427 -12.89 -4.48 5.53
N THR A 428 -12.80 -4.24 4.22
CA THR A 428 -11.63 -4.66 3.42
C THR A 428 -10.36 -3.92 3.86
N LEU A 429 -10.45 -2.62 4.15
CA LEU A 429 -9.33 -1.82 4.62
C LEU A 429 -8.81 -2.34 5.96
N ILE A 430 -9.68 -2.50 6.97
CA ILE A 430 -9.28 -2.98 8.30
C ILE A 430 -8.67 -4.39 8.21
N ASP A 431 -9.28 -5.30 7.45
CA ASP A 431 -8.75 -6.65 7.24
C ASP A 431 -7.34 -6.63 6.63
N THR A 432 -7.13 -5.77 5.63
CA THR A 432 -5.84 -5.62 4.95
C THR A 432 -4.78 -5.05 5.89
N VAL A 433 -5.10 -4.01 6.67
CA VAL A 433 -4.18 -3.37 7.60
C VAL A 433 -3.76 -4.34 8.72
N ALA A 434 -4.71 -5.09 9.29
CA ALA A 434 -4.42 -6.11 10.30
C ALA A 434 -3.51 -7.24 9.80
N LYS A 435 -3.40 -7.41 8.48
CA LYS A 435 -2.56 -8.43 7.83
C LYS A 435 -1.19 -7.91 7.38
N ASN A 436 -0.84 -6.67 7.75
CA ASN A 436 0.40 -5.97 7.38
C ASN A 436 0.40 -5.40 5.95
N GLY A 437 -0.76 -5.05 5.40
CA GLY A 437 -0.88 -4.48 4.06
C GLY A 437 -1.49 -3.08 3.99
N ASN A 438 -1.37 -2.48 2.81
CA ASN A 438 -2.14 -1.32 2.39
C ASN A 438 -3.27 -1.75 1.43
N LEU A 439 -4.37 -0.99 1.39
CA LEU A 439 -5.41 -1.13 0.37
C LEU A 439 -5.28 -0.01 -0.66
N LEU A 440 -5.03 -0.39 -1.92
CA LEU A 440 -5.13 0.48 -3.08
C LEU A 440 -6.45 0.21 -3.79
N LEU A 441 -7.47 1.01 -3.48
CA LEU A 441 -8.82 0.84 -4.03
C LEU A 441 -8.95 1.60 -5.34
N ASP A 442 -9.42 0.94 -6.39
CA ASP A 442 -9.56 1.54 -7.71
C ASP A 442 -10.93 2.17 -7.97
N ILE A 443 -10.91 3.32 -8.63
CA ILE A 443 -12.06 3.92 -9.30
C ILE A 443 -11.84 3.95 -10.81
N GLY A 444 -12.94 3.75 -11.55
CA GLY A 444 -13.00 3.89 -13.00
C GLY A 444 -13.82 5.10 -13.42
N PRO A 445 -13.20 6.24 -13.77
CA PRO A 445 -13.89 7.38 -14.37
C PRO A 445 -14.38 7.10 -15.79
N ARG A 446 -15.41 7.83 -16.22
CA ARG A 446 -15.97 7.78 -17.58
C ARG A 446 -15.02 8.47 -18.58
N GLY A 447 -15.15 8.19 -19.88
CA GLY A 447 -14.36 8.86 -20.93
C GLY A 447 -14.45 10.40 -20.97
N ASP A 448 -15.53 10.99 -20.44
CA ASP A 448 -15.69 12.44 -20.27
C ASP A 448 -14.95 13.00 -19.03
N GLY A 449 -14.36 12.14 -18.21
CA GLY A 449 -13.62 12.49 -16.99
C GLY A 449 -14.47 12.61 -15.73
N SER A 450 -15.79 12.41 -15.81
CA SER A 450 -16.65 12.35 -14.61
C SER A 450 -16.53 11.01 -13.89
N ILE A 451 -16.56 11.04 -12.57
CA ILE A 451 -16.56 9.85 -11.73
C ILE A 451 -18.02 9.45 -11.45
N PRO A 452 -18.40 8.17 -11.54
CA PRO A 452 -19.74 7.73 -11.18
C PRO A 452 -20.13 8.13 -9.75
N GLU A 453 -21.34 8.67 -9.55
CA GLU A 453 -21.82 9.16 -8.24
C GLU A 453 -21.81 8.06 -7.16
N VAL A 454 -22.06 6.82 -7.54
CA VAL A 454 -21.96 5.67 -6.63
C VAL A 454 -20.55 5.47 -6.07
N MET A 455 -19.51 5.76 -6.85
CA MET A 455 -18.12 5.72 -6.37
C MET A 455 -17.85 6.90 -5.44
N GLU A 456 -18.20 8.11 -5.87
CA GLU A 456 -17.96 9.34 -5.08
C GLU A 456 -18.62 9.29 -3.71
N SER A 457 -19.91 8.93 -3.67
CA SER A 457 -20.70 8.90 -2.44
C SER A 457 -20.15 7.88 -1.44
N ASN A 458 -19.80 6.67 -1.88
CA ASN A 458 -19.22 5.64 -1.03
C ASN A 458 -17.83 6.02 -0.51
N LEU A 459 -16.97 6.60 -1.35
CA LEU A 459 -15.66 7.10 -0.91
C LEU A 459 -15.79 8.19 0.14
N ARG A 460 -16.71 9.15 -0.03
CA ARG A 460 -16.95 10.20 0.98
C ARG A 460 -17.51 9.64 2.29
N MET A 461 -18.33 8.59 2.22
CA MET A 461 -18.81 7.87 3.41
C MET A 461 -17.66 7.17 4.14
N VAL A 462 -16.75 6.52 3.42
CA VAL A 462 -15.53 5.90 3.97
C VAL A 462 -14.66 6.94 4.67
N GLY A 463 -14.39 8.07 4.03
CA GLY A 463 -13.63 9.14 4.66
C GLY A 463 -14.33 9.77 5.85
N GLY A 464 -15.67 9.82 5.84
CA GLY A 464 -16.49 10.15 7.01
C GLY A 464 -16.21 9.26 8.21
N TRP A 465 -16.14 7.95 7.99
CA TRP A 465 -15.79 6.98 9.01
C TRP A 465 -14.32 7.11 9.45
N LEU A 466 -13.38 7.19 8.50
CA LEU A 466 -11.94 7.28 8.78
C LEU A 466 -11.53 8.54 9.56
N ARG A 467 -12.28 9.64 9.47
CA ARG A 467 -12.02 10.85 10.28
C ARG A 467 -12.05 10.59 11.79
N GLY A 468 -12.97 9.72 12.25
CA GLY A 468 -13.08 9.35 13.66
C GLY A 468 -12.28 8.09 14.05
N HIS A 469 -11.96 7.25 13.08
CA HIS A 469 -11.34 5.93 13.30
C HIS A 469 -9.84 5.87 12.96
N GLY A 470 -9.30 6.97 12.41
CA GLY A 470 -7.98 6.99 11.81
C GLY A 470 -6.84 6.60 12.76
N GLU A 471 -6.97 6.81 14.08
CA GLU A 471 -5.92 6.43 15.06
C GLU A 471 -5.72 4.90 15.16
N GLY A 472 -6.75 4.10 14.87
CA GLY A 472 -6.67 2.64 14.84
C GLY A 472 -6.31 2.08 13.47
N VAL A 473 -6.09 2.93 12.45
CA VAL A 473 -5.79 2.52 11.08
C VAL A 473 -4.43 3.06 10.64
N PHE A 474 -4.30 4.38 10.51
CA PHE A 474 -3.10 5.03 9.99
C PHE A 474 -1.95 4.97 11.00
N GLY A 475 -0.73 4.72 10.51
CA GLY A 475 0.47 4.61 11.37
C GLY A 475 0.47 3.43 12.34
N THR A 476 -0.49 2.52 12.23
CA THR A 476 -0.53 1.31 13.06
C THR A 476 0.33 0.19 12.48
N LYS A 477 0.65 -0.80 13.30
CA LYS A 477 1.34 -2.04 12.94
C LYS A 477 0.35 -3.21 13.07
N TYR A 478 0.62 -4.30 12.35
CA TYR A 478 -0.08 -5.57 12.57
C TYR A 478 0.29 -6.15 13.93
N TRP A 479 -0.60 -6.95 14.53
CA TRP A 479 -0.28 -7.70 15.74
C TRP A 479 0.45 -9.01 15.39
N ALA A 480 1.60 -9.24 16.02
CA ALA A 480 2.48 -10.37 15.70
C ALA A 480 1.82 -11.75 15.92
N ASN A 481 0.82 -11.85 16.80
CA ASN A 481 0.13 -13.12 17.06
C ASN A 481 -0.96 -13.46 16.04
N GLY A 482 -1.29 -12.53 15.14
CA GLY A 482 -2.20 -12.76 14.03
C GLY A 482 -3.19 -11.62 13.81
N PRO A 483 -3.89 -11.64 12.67
CA PRO A 483 -4.81 -10.58 12.29
C PRO A 483 -6.11 -10.61 13.10
N GLY A 484 -6.45 -11.73 13.74
CA GLY A 484 -7.64 -11.96 14.54
C GLY A 484 -8.59 -13.03 14.00
N ASN A 485 -9.44 -13.56 14.87
CA ASN A 485 -10.38 -14.66 14.56
C ASN A 485 -11.81 -14.18 14.35
N GLY A 486 -12.51 -14.80 13.38
CA GLY A 486 -13.90 -14.43 13.04
C GLY A 486 -13.97 -13.02 12.47
N ASP A 487 -14.89 -12.21 13.01
CA ASP A 487 -15.09 -10.82 12.60
C ASP A 487 -14.17 -9.84 13.35
N PHE A 488 -13.24 -10.32 14.18
CA PHE A 488 -12.28 -9.46 14.88
C PHE A 488 -11.03 -9.21 14.06
N ARG A 489 -10.56 -7.96 14.07
CA ARG A 489 -9.25 -7.56 13.54
C ARG A 489 -8.48 -6.72 14.54
N TYR A 490 -7.15 -6.81 14.50
CA TYR A 490 -6.30 -6.10 15.44
C TYR A 490 -5.21 -5.27 14.76
N THR A 491 -4.99 -4.08 15.31
CA THR A 491 -3.84 -3.23 14.98
C THR A 491 -3.23 -2.71 16.28
N THR A 492 -1.97 -2.30 16.24
CA THR A 492 -1.27 -1.80 17.42
C THR A 492 -0.43 -0.58 17.08
N THR A 493 -0.31 0.32 18.06
CA THR A 493 0.73 1.35 18.08
C THR A 493 1.66 1.08 19.26
N ASP A 494 2.63 1.97 19.47
CA ASP A 494 3.48 1.90 20.65
C ASP A 494 2.72 2.28 21.95
N ASP A 495 1.54 2.91 21.80
CA ASP A 495 0.74 3.50 22.89
C ASP A 495 -0.57 2.77 23.19
N ALA A 496 -1.08 1.97 22.25
CA ALA A 496 -2.37 1.32 22.39
C ALA A 496 -2.52 0.08 21.50
N PHE A 497 -3.44 -0.79 21.93
CA PHE A 497 -3.96 -1.91 21.14
C PHE A 497 -5.37 -1.58 20.66
N TYR A 498 -5.67 -1.86 19.40
CA TYR A 498 -6.99 -1.64 18.82
C TYR A 498 -7.67 -2.97 18.49
N VAL A 499 -8.91 -3.09 18.95
CA VAL A 499 -9.82 -4.20 18.63
C VAL A 499 -10.89 -3.68 17.68
N HIS A 500 -10.90 -4.18 16.46
CA HIS A 500 -11.91 -3.87 15.45
C HIS A 500 -12.88 -5.04 15.32
N PHE A 501 -14.18 -4.76 15.29
CA PHE A 501 -15.23 -5.71 14.95
C PHE A 501 -15.82 -5.33 13.60
N LEU A 502 -15.72 -6.24 12.63
CA LEU A 502 -16.18 -6.04 11.25
C LEU A 502 -17.69 -6.27 11.15
N GLY A 503 -18.46 -5.21 10.89
CA GLY A 503 -19.93 -5.24 10.93
C GLY A 503 -20.49 -4.85 12.29
N GLN A 504 -21.82 -4.85 12.42
CA GLN A 504 -22.50 -4.37 13.62
C GLN A 504 -22.52 -5.43 14.73
N PRO A 505 -21.96 -5.14 15.92
CA PRO A 505 -22.03 -6.06 17.05
C PRO A 505 -23.44 -6.11 17.64
N SER A 506 -23.72 -7.16 18.41
CA SER A 506 -24.96 -7.26 19.19
C SER A 506 -24.87 -6.46 20.49
N ILE A 507 -26.02 -5.99 20.97
CA ILE A 507 -26.14 -5.38 22.31
C ILE A 507 -25.89 -6.44 23.38
N GLY A 508 -25.15 -6.08 24.43
CA GLY A 508 -24.76 -6.96 25.52
C GLY A 508 -23.30 -7.42 25.42
N ASP A 509 -23.03 -8.63 25.89
CA ASP A 509 -21.67 -9.14 26.04
C ASP A 509 -21.06 -9.53 24.68
N MET A 510 -20.01 -8.82 24.30
CA MET A 510 -19.16 -9.17 23.17
C MET A 510 -17.84 -9.76 23.69
N VAL A 511 -17.68 -11.08 23.53
CA VAL A 511 -16.44 -11.78 23.91
C VAL A 511 -15.42 -11.65 22.78
N VAL A 512 -14.26 -11.05 23.07
CA VAL A 512 -13.15 -10.97 22.12
C VAL A 512 -12.57 -12.37 21.88
N SER A 513 -12.47 -12.74 20.60
CA SER A 513 -12.15 -14.10 20.16
C SER A 513 -10.69 -14.51 20.38
N ASP A 514 -9.81 -13.57 20.74
CA ASP A 514 -8.37 -13.78 20.97
C ASP A 514 -7.92 -13.28 22.35
N PHE A 515 -6.75 -13.75 22.79
CA PHE A 515 -6.09 -13.29 24.02
C PHE A 515 -5.32 -11.99 23.74
N VAL A 516 -6.04 -10.87 23.82
CA VAL A 516 -5.51 -9.52 23.58
C VAL A 516 -4.74 -8.98 24.80
N PRO A 517 -3.83 -8.00 24.63
CA PRO A 517 -2.99 -7.46 25.70
C PRO A 517 -3.73 -6.55 26.70
N TYR A 518 -4.77 -7.09 27.34
CA TYR A 518 -5.61 -6.47 28.36
C TYR A 518 -5.19 -6.91 29.77
N LEU A 519 -5.05 -5.95 30.68
CA LEU A 519 -4.86 -6.14 32.12
C LEU A 519 -6.13 -5.72 32.87
N ASP A 520 -6.42 -6.42 33.96
CA ASP A 520 -7.55 -6.08 34.82
C ASP A 520 -7.40 -4.64 35.36
N GLY A 521 -8.41 -3.81 35.07
CA GLY A 521 -8.41 -2.38 35.38
C GLY A 521 -7.95 -1.45 34.26
N ASP A 522 -7.57 -1.97 33.08
CA ASP A 522 -7.42 -1.12 31.89
C ASP A 522 -8.76 -0.50 31.48
N GLU A 523 -8.71 0.73 30.99
CA GLU A 523 -9.86 1.37 30.36
C GLU A 523 -9.92 1.00 28.89
N VAL A 524 -11.06 0.45 28.46
CA VAL A 524 -11.37 0.24 27.04
C VAL A 524 -12.26 1.37 26.56
N THR A 525 -11.84 2.10 25.53
CA THR A 525 -12.61 3.24 25.00
C THR A 525 -13.09 3.00 23.57
N VAL A 526 -14.23 3.57 23.21
CA VAL A 526 -14.73 3.56 21.82
C VAL A 526 -13.87 4.48 20.95
N VAL A 527 -13.48 4.00 19.77
CA VAL A 527 -12.76 4.77 18.75
C VAL A 527 -13.72 5.08 17.60
N GLY A 528 -13.92 6.37 17.32
CA GLY A 528 -14.87 6.82 16.30
C GLY A 528 -16.33 6.90 16.74
N GLY A 529 -17.20 7.19 15.78
CA GLY A 529 -18.64 7.35 16.00
C GLY A 529 -19.04 8.52 16.89
N GLU A 530 -20.32 8.57 17.26
CA GLU A 530 -20.86 9.59 18.19
C GLU A 530 -20.41 9.38 19.64
N MET A 531 -19.91 8.19 19.96
CA MET A 531 -19.49 7.76 21.31
C MET A 531 -17.97 7.70 21.48
N HIS A 532 -17.20 8.34 20.60
CA HIS A 532 -15.74 8.34 20.68
C HIS A 532 -15.23 8.77 22.07
N GLY A 533 -14.30 8.00 22.63
CA GLY A 533 -13.68 8.23 23.94
C GLY A 533 -14.52 7.78 25.12
N VAL A 534 -15.75 7.27 24.90
CA VAL A 534 -16.55 6.69 25.98
C VAL A 534 -15.92 5.38 26.43
N VAL A 535 -15.76 5.23 27.75
CA VAL A 535 -15.30 3.99 28.38
C VAL A 535 -16.41 2.94 28.27
N VAL A 536 -16.05 1.78 27.74
CA VAL A 536 -16.89 0.58 27.67
C VAL A 536 -16.62 -0.26 28.91
N ASP A 537 -17.67 -0.68 29.60
CA ASP A 537 -17.53 -1.60 30.72
C ASP A 537 -16.95 -2.93 30.22
N SER A 538 -15.87 -3.37 30.85
CA SER A 538 -15.07 -4.49 30.36
C SER A 538 -14.48 -5.32 31.49
N ASN A 539 -14.45 -6.63 31.30
CA ASN A 539 -13.85 -7.56 32.24
C ASN A 539 -13.19 -8.74 31.52
N VAL A 540 -12.51 -9.59 32.30
CA VAL A 540 -12.00 -10.87 31.81
C VAL A 540 -12.93 -12.00 32.27
N ASN A 541 -13.34 -12.86 31.36
CA ASN A 541 -14.14 -14.04 31.69
C ASN A 541 -13.30 -15.18 32.31
N SER A 542 -13.94 -16.29 32.68
CA SER A 542 -13.27 -17.45 33.29
C SER A 542 -12.19 -18.09 32.43
N ASP A 543 -12.26 -17.90 31.11
CA ASP A 543 -11.31 -18.45 30.15
C ASP A 543 -10.13 -17.51 29.87
N GLY A 544 -10.11 -16.33 30.50
CA GLY A 544 -9.03 -15.35 30.32
C GLY A 544 -9.24 -14.41 29.13
N ARG A 545 -10.45 -14.30 28.58
CA ARG A 545 -10.77 -13.47 27.42
C ARG A 545 -11.44 -12.16 27.82
N LEU A 546 -11.11 -11.09 27.11
CA LEU A 546 -11.76 -9.79 27.24
C LEU A 546 -13.24 -9.89 26.82
N VAL A 547 -14.13 -9.36 27.65
CA VAL A 547 -15.55 -9.18 27.37
C VAL A 547 -15.84 -7.69 27.42
N LEU A 548 -16.49 -7.17 26.37
CA LEU A 548 -16.99 -5.80 26.30
C LEU A 548 -18.50 -5.82 26.49
N HIS A 549 -19.01 -5.05 27.43
CA HIS A 549 -20.45 -4.92 27.70
C HIS A 549 -21.02 -3.76 26.89
N LEU A 550 -21.52 -4.06 25.70
CA LEU A 550 -21.96 -3.05 24.74
C LEU A 550 -23.39 -2.58 25.03
N SER A 551 -23.56 -1.28 25.29
CA SER A 551 -24.89 -0.66 25.40
C SER A 551 -25.52 -0.45 24.02
N GLU A 552 -26.84 -0.23 24.00
CA GLU A 552 -27.55 0.18 22.78
C GLU A 552 -26.94 1.43 22.16
N ASP A 553 -26.59 2.43 22.99
CA ASP A 553 -25.97 3.68 22.52
C ASP A 553 -24.65 3.42 21.80
N VAL A 554 -23.76 2.56 22.33
CA VAL A 554 -22.48 2.21 21.68
C VAL A 554 -22.71 1.47 20.37
N VAL A 555 -23.64 0.51 20.34
CA VAL A 555 -23.95 -0.28 19.14
C VAL A 555 -24.57 0.59 18.04
N MET A 556 -25.34 1.63 18.40
CA MET A 556 -26.04 2.49 17.43
C MET A 556 -25.25 3.75 17.04
N ALA A 557 -24.20 4.09 17.78
CA ALA A 557 -23.39 5.31 17.57
C ALA A 557 -22.41 5.23 16.40
N ASP A 558 -22.28 4.08 15.74
CA ASP A 558 -21.33 3.88 14.66
C ASP A 558 -21.90 3.08 13.48
N ARG A 559 -21.08 2.92 12.44
CA ARG A 559 -21.43 2.23 11.19
C ARG A 559 -20.23 1.45 10.68
N TYR A 560 -20.52 0.43 9.87
CA TYR A 560 -19.57 -0.39 9.10
C TYR A 560 -18.65 -1.30 9.92
N ALA A 561 -17.90 -0.74 10.88
CA ALA A 561 -17.03 -1.46 11.81
C ALA A 561 -16.88 -0.67 13.11
N TRP A 562 -16.81 -1.38 14.23
CA TRP A 562 -16.69 -0.81 15.57
C TRP A 562 -15.27 -1.01 16.07
N SER A 563 -14.67 0.04 16.61
CA SER A 563 -13.27 0.01 17.06
C SER A 563 -13.18 0.35 18.53
N PHE A 564 -12.35 -0.38 19.26
CA PHE A 564 -12.13 -0.22 20.69
C PHE A 564 -10.63 -0.13 20.97
N LYS A 565 -10.25 0.75 21.89
CA LYS A 565 -8.86 1.04 22.24
C LYS A 565 -8.57 0.59 23.65
N ILE A 566 -7.55 -0.23 23.81
CA ILE A 566 -6.91 -0.56 25.08
C ILE A 566 -5.65 0.31 25.16
N GLU A 567 -5.64 1.30 26.05
CA GLU A 567 -4.49 2.19 26.24
C GLU A 567 -3.45 1.53 27.16
N TYR A 568 -2.15 1.77 26.88
CA TYR A 568 -1.05 1.08 27.56
C TYR A 568 -0.48 1.75 28.80
#